data_AF-A0A7Y2HGS2-F1
#
_entry.id   AF-A0A7Y2HGS2-F1
#
_cell.length_a   1.000
_cell.length_b   1.000
_cell.length_c   1.000
_cell.angle_alpha   90.00
_cell.angle_beta   90.00
_cell.angle_gamma   90.00
#
_symmetry.space_group_name_H-M   'P 1'
#
loop_
_entity.id
_entity.type
_entity.pdbx_description
1 polymer ?
#
loop_
_entity_poly.entity_id
_entity_poly.type
_entity_poly.pdbx_seq_one_letter_code
_entity_poly.pdbx_strand_id
1 'polypeptide(L)'
;MILVINQVLKVKPVTPGSKEDIFPGIKNDPESSKGEKAIVSLKVNIIQGTDLSQINDLILIGPNPINVTLINQKNSFFSGTTISIFINHLFKEGVSKEVRQYIYEGGGLFALSKKGYQTWEEQEKAFQHLAHFMLSDTPDLIMNSGKKAYILDPSPNAGKTPCHLSGRITYNKDHKPPLTEDNKYMHHVATISCRETTPVLSDYCNCHLLDHLSFYIDSLHTGEGWPIHPGQHSVQNYDEAADLEGVHLEDEGTEISLRPLFSIPEPDHALVMSLKLNDDHLKRYDALYYSYHKALGLGRKHRIQFLGYPQSEMTCVAFEAESLFHQKAYSSIHYRDASQWQLLLQISPQTYRFTFFETFGEATIYYLIKNQDLKDGNFSRVQVVVHKE
;
A
#
# COMPACT_ATOMS: atom_id res chain seq x y z
N MET A 1 14.51 0.29 12.67
CA MET A 1 15.15 0.40 14.00
C MET A 1 14.18 1.11 14.94
N ILE A 2 14.01 0.63 16.17
CA ILE A 2 13.10 1.22 17.17
C ILE A 2 13.89 1.81 18.33
N LEU A 3 13.54 3.06 18.64
CA LEU A 3 14.04 3.83 19.75
C LEU A 3 12.90 4.01 20.75
N VAL A 4 13.06 3.50 21.96
CA VAL A 4 12.10 3.74 23.04
C VAL A 4 12.50 4.97 23.81
N ILE A 5 11.55 5.87 23.99
CA ILE A 5 11.77 7.13 24.68
C ILE A 5 11.64 6.89 26.18
N ASN A 6 12.73 7.07 26.90
CA ASN A 6 12.74 6.93 28.36
C ASN A 6 12.36 8.23 29.06
N GLN A 7 12.77 9.36 28.49
CA GLN A 7 12.64 10.65 29.15
C GLN A 7 12.68 11.81 28.15
N VAL A 8 11.78 12.78 28.33
CA VAL A 8 11.89 14.10 27.70
C VAL A 8 12.83 14.96 28.54
N LEU A 9 13.96 15.34 27.96
CA LEU A 9 14.95 16.19 28.65
C LEU A 9 14.60 17.67 28.49
N LYS A 10 14.20 18.08 27.28
CA LYS A 10 13.95 19.48 26.96
C LYS A 10 13.03 19.61 25.75
N VAL A 11 12.10 20.57 25.79
CA VAL A 11 11.35 21.05 24.61
C VAL A 11 11.70 22.52 24.44
N LYS A 12 12.22 22.89 23.26
CA LYS A 12 12.54 24.28 22.89
C LYS A 12 11.68 24.67 21.69
N PRO A 13 10.64 25.51 21.85
CA PRO A 13 9.93 26.10 20.73
C PRO A 13 10.92 26.87 19.83
N VAL A 14 10.72 26.79 18.52
CA VAL A 14 11.53 27.51 17.52
C VAL A 14 10.86 28.83 17.22
N THR A 15 11.61 29.92 17.38
CA THR A 15 11.14 31.27 17.06
C THR A 15 11.18 31.48 15.54
N PRO A 16 10.11 32.00 14.92
CA PRO A 16 10.11 32.35 13.50
C PRO A 16 11.29 33.26 13.13
N GLY A 17 11.98 32.98 12.02
CA GLY A 17 13.14 33.74 11.53
C GLY A 17 14.46 33.45 12.25
N SER A 18 14.49 32.53 13.22
CA SER A 18 15.74 32.10 13.87
C SER A 18 16.58 31.19 12.95
N LYS A 19 17.86 30.99 13.28
CA LYS A 19 18.71 30.03 12.53
C LYS A 19 18.13 28.61 12.58
N GLU A 20 17.47 28.25 13.68
CA GLU A 20 16.76 26.99 13.85
C GLU A 20 15.44 26.90 13.07
N ASP A 21 14.95 28.02 12.51
CA ASP A 21 13.78 28.05 11.62
C ASP A 21 14.15 27.68 10.17
N ILE A 22 15.45 27.78 9.84
CA ILE A 22 16.04 27.50 8.53
C ILE A 22 16.92 26.24 8.64
N PHE A 23 16.29 25.07 8.76
CA PHE A 23 17.03 23.81 8.73
C PHE A 23 17.28 23.36 7.28
N PRO A 24 18.55 23.21 6.85
CA PRO A 24 18.86 22.76 5.50
C PRO A 24 18.40 21.32 5.30
N GLY A 25 17.62 21.08 4.23
CA GLY A 25 17.14 19.75 3.84
C GLY A 25 15.69 19.42 4.24
N ILE A 26 15.01 20.28 5.00
CA ILE A 26 13.58 20.11 5.30
C ILE A 26 12.77 20.57 4.07
N LYS A 27 12.13 19.63 3.37
CA LYS A 27 11.13 19.98 2.36
C LYS A 27 9.95 20.64 3.09
N ASN A 28 9.79 21.95 2.91
CA ASN A 28 8.61 22.67 3.40
C ASN A 28 7.40 22.19 2.60
N ASP A 29 6.58 21.33 3.19
CA ASP A 29 5.23 21.07 2.71
C ASP A 29 4.41 22.37 2.92
N PRO A 30 3.65 22.87 1.94
CA PRO A 30 2.80 24.06 2.11
C PRO A 30 1.91 24.02 3.35
N GLU A 31 1.42 22.85 3.77
CA GLU A 31 0.64 22.71 5.02
C GLU A 31 1.51 22.79 6.29
N SER A 32 2.79 22.39 6.20
CA SER A 32 3.76 22.46 7.30
C SER A 32 4.19 23.89 7.65
N SER A 33 3.89 24.88 6.80
CA SER A 33 4.18 26.30 7.06
C SER A 33 3.30 26.92 8.17
N LYS A 34 2.22 26.23 8.56
CA LYS A 34 1.29 26.64 9.62
C LYS A 34 1.52 25.91 10.96
N GLY A 35 2.43 24.95 11.01
CA GLY A 35 2.70 24.14 12.20
C GLY A 35 3.53 24.86 13.26
N GLU A 36 3.39 24.46 14.52
CA GLU A 36 4.33 24.85 15.56
C GLU A 36 5.65 24.08 15.37
N LYS A 37 6.77 24.80 15.42
CA LYS A 37 8.11 24.23 15.27
C LYS A 37 8.78 24.09 16.64
N ALA A 38 9.37 22.94 16.93
CA ALA A 38 10.14 22.75 18.16
C ALA A 38 11.32 21.79 17.99
N ILE A 39 12.34 22.00 18.80
CA ILE A 39 13.44 21.06 19.02
C ILE A 39 13.20 20.34 20.34
N VAL A 40 13.11 19.02 20.29
CA VAL A 40 12.88 18.17 21.45
C VAL A 40 14.11 17.31 21.69
N SER A 41 14.66 17.39 22.90
CA SER A 41 15.77 16.54 23.36
C SER A 41 15.23 15.38 24.17
N LEU A 42 15.57 14.16 23.76
CA LEU A 42 15.04 12.92 24.29
C LEU A 42 16.18 12.01 24.72
N LYS A 43 15.98 11.31 25.84
CA LYS A 43 16.78 10.17 26.24
C LYS A 43 16.11 8.91 25.72
N VAL A 44 16.84 8.12 24.93
CA VAL A 44 16.30 6.94 24.25
C VAL A 44 17.12 5.70 24.52
N ASN A 45 16.45 4.55 24.55
CA ASN A 45 17.07 3.23 24.47
C ASN A 45 16.88 2.68 23.05
N ILE A 46 17.96 2.17 22.46
CA ILE A 46 17.89 1.44 21.20
C ILE A 46 17.47 0.02 21.57
N ILE A 47 16.27 -0.39 21.12
CA ILE A 47 15.79 -1.75 21.40
C ILE A 47 16.20 -2.70 20.28
N GLN A 48 16.15 -2.26 19.02
CA GLN A 48 16.43 -3.09 17.85
C GLN A 48 17.01 -2.28 16.68
N GLY A 49 18.18 -2.70 16.17
CA GLY A 49 18.93 -2.09 15.05
C GLY A 49 20.34 -1.66 15.48
N THR A 50 21.27 -1.51 14.52
CA THR A 50 22.71 -1.46 14.80
C THR A 50 23.39 -0.10 14.63
N ASP A 51 22.83 0.83 13.85
CA ASP A 51 23.50 2.12 13.59
C ASP A 51 22.53 3.29 13.38
N LEU A 52 22.67 4.30 14.24
CA LEU A 52 21.91 5.56 14.15
C LEU A 52 22.46 6.53 13.09
N SER A 53 23.71 6.37 12.66
CA SER A 53 24.37 7.28 11.70
C SER A 53 23.72 7.25 10.31
N GLN A 54 22.98 6.18 10.01
CA GLN A 54 22.29 5.97 8.74
C GLN A 54 20.86 6.50 8.71
N ILE A 55 20.47 7.31 9.70
CA ILE A 55 19.10 7.80 9.86
C ILE A 55 19.08 9.31 9.71
N ASN A 56 18.16 9.80 8.87
CA ASN A 56 17.88 11.23 8.75
C ASN A 56 16.53 11.58 9.39
N ASP A 57 15.52 10.75 9.14
CA ASP A 57 14.16 10.98 9.58
C ASP A 57 13.67 9.86 10.51
N LEU A 58 12.78 10.24 11.42
CA LEU A 58 12.14 9.36 12.37
C LEU A 58 10.62 9.59 12.29
N ILE A 59 9.86 8.59 12.72
CA ILE A 59 8.43 8.73 12.96
C ILE A 59 8.21 8.65 14.47
N LEU A 60 7.62 9.70 15.04
CA LEU A 60 7.10 9.64 16.41
C LEU A 60 5.82 8.81 16.38
N ILE A 61 5.88 7.64 17.02
CA ILE A 61 4.81 6.65 17.08
C ILE A 61 3.80 7.06 18.15
N GLY A 62 2.52 7.06 17.79
CA GLY A 62 1.37 7.26 18.68
C GLY A 62 0.08 7.32 17.86
N PRO A 63 -1.04 7.78 18.43
CA PRO A 63 -2.34 7.77 17.75
C PRO A 63 -2.34 8.49 16.40
N ASN A 64 -1.58 9.59 16.27
CA ASN A 64 -1.34 10.25 14.99
C ASN A 64 0.18 10.33 14.72
N PRO A 65 0.75 9.42 13.91
CA PRO A 65 2.19 9.36 13.70
C PRO A 65 2.75 10.62 13.01
N ILE A 66 3.83 11.19 13.55
CA ILE A 66 4.40 12.48 13.10
C ILE A 66 5.80 12.25 12.52
N ASN A 67 6.10 12.85 11.36
CA ASN A 67 7.47 12.83 10.82
C ASN A 67 8.31 13.85 11.59
N VAL A 68 9.46 13.42 12.07
CA VAL A 68 10.39 14.26 12.81
C VAL A 68 11.79 14.05 12.27
N THR A 69 12.59 15.11 12.23
CA THR A 69 13.94 15.04 11.67
C THR A 69 14.95 14.87 12.79
N LEU A 70 15.89 13.94 12.65
CA LEU A 70 16.98 13.77 13.60
C LEU A 70 18.02 14.89 13.38
N ILE A 71 18.19 15.75 14.39
CA ILE A 71 19.15 16.87 14.34
C ILE A 71 20.52 16.44 14.82
N ASN A 72 20.56 15.73 15.95
CA ASN A 72 21.80 15.38 16.62
C ASN A 72 21.63 14.12 17.48
N GLN A 73 22.73 13.41 17.68
CA GLN A 73 22.85 12.24 18.53
C GLN A 73 24.10 12.36 19.40
N LYS A 74 23.95 12.02 20.67
CA LYS A 74 25.07 11.84 21.60
C LYS A 74 24.93 10.49 22.30
N ASN A 75 25.90 9.62 22.08
CA ASN A 75 26.01 8.37 22.83
C ASN A 75 26.89 8.62 24.06
N SER A 76 26.40 8.22 25.23
CA SER A 76 27.18 8.21 26.47
C SER A 76 27.22 6.80 27.03
N PHE A 77 28.42 6.35 27.40
CA PHE A 77 28.66 4.99 27.90
C PHE A 77 27.87 4.68 29.18
N PHE A 78 27.58 5.69 30.00
CA PHE A 78 26.90 5.53 31.29
C PHE A 78 25.46 6.03 31.31
N SER A 79 25.10 6.97 30.42
CA SER A 79 23.79 7.63 30.45
C SER A 79 22.91 7.30 29.25
N GLY A 80 23.29 6.33 28.41
CA GLY A 80 22.52 5.92 27.24
C GLY A 80 22.61 6.92 26.08
N THR A 81 21.72 6.77 25.11
CA THR A 81 21.69 7.62 23.91
C THR A 81 20.75 8.81 24.14
N THR A 82 21.25 10.01 23.85
CA THR A 82 20.44 11.23 23.78
C THR A 82 20.32 11.64 22.32
N ILE A 83 19.10 11.94 21.89
CA ILE A 83 18.84 12.48 20.55
C ILE A 83 18.13 13.82 20.64
N SER A 84 18.32 14.65 19.63
CA SER A 84 17.57 15.88 19.42
C SER A 84 16.81 15.75 18.11
N ILE A 85 15.48 15.92 18.18
CA ILE A 85 14.59 15.85 17.03
C ILE A 85 13.97 17.21 16.76
N PHE A 86 13.76 17.52 15.48
CA PHE A 86 12.99 18.66 15.03
C PHE A 86 11.58 18.19 14.68
N ILE A 87 10.59 18.91 15.19
CA ILE A 87 9.18 18.65 14.93
C ILE A 87 8.61 19.90 14.27
N ASN A 88 7.90 19.71 13.17
CA ASN A 88 7.07 20.72 12.53
C ASN A 88 5.67 20.14 12.33
N HIS A 89 4.75 20.43 13.25
CA HIS A 89 3.41 19.86 13.24
C HIS A 89 2.41 20.81 13.92
N LEU A 90 1.15 20.74 13.49
CA LEU A 90 0.08 21.54 14.08
C LEU A 90 -0.48 20.80 15.30
N PHE A 91 -0.07 21.26 16.48
CA PHE A 91 -0.59 20.77 17.76
C PHE A 91 -1.76 21.65 18.21
N LYS A 92 -2.83 21.04 18.72
CA LYS A 92 -4.04 21.75 19.20
C LYS A 92 -3.82 22.40 20.57
N GLU A 93 -3.01 21.78 21.42
CA GLU A 93 -2.75 22.17 22.81
C GLU A 93 -1.29 22.61 23.04
N GLY A 94 -0.53 22.75 21.96
CA GLY A 94 0.86 23.21 21.95
C GLY A 94 1.90 22.08 22.05
N VAL A 95 3.02 22.21 21.33
CA VAL A 95 4.02 21.14 21.15
C VAL A 95 4.53 20.55 22.47
N SER A 96 4.75 21.39 23.49
CA SER A 96 5.32 20.92 24.77
C SER A 96 4.39 19.96 25.52
N LYS A 97 3.08 20.23 25.52
CA LYS A 97 2.09 19.39 26.20
C LYS A 97 1.88 18.10 25.44
N GLU A 98 1.62 18.20 24.13
CA GLU A 98 1.31 17.04 23.31
C GLU A 98 2.50 16.11 23.13
N VAL A 99 3.71 16.59 22.89
CA VAL A 99 4.89 15.70 22.77
C VAL A 99 5.15 14.97 24.07
N ARG A 100 5.00 15.63 25.23
CA ARG A 100 5.13 14.96 26.52
C ARG A 100 4.05 13.91 26.72
N GLN A 101 2.82 14.19 26.30
CA GLN A 101 1.71 13.25 26.38
C GLN A 101 1.92 12.04 25.47
N TYR A 102 2.28 12.24 24.19
CA TYR A 102 2.66 11.17 23.26
C TYR A 102 3.68 10.20 23.87
N ILE A 103 4.69 10.77 24.54
CA ILE A 103 5.79 10.00 25.13
C ILE A 103 5.35 9.32 26.43
N TYR A 104 4.57 10.00 27.26
CA TYR A 104 4.03 9.44 28.51
C TYR A 104 3.07 8.28 28.27
N GLU A 105 2.31 8.33 27.18
CA GLU A 105 1.43 7.24 26.72
C GLU A 105 2.20 6.05 26.12
N GLY A 106 3.53 6.06 26.19
CA GLY A 106 4.38 4.97 25.69
C GLY A 106 4.81 5.14 24.23
N GLY A 107 4.75 6.36 23.70
CA GLY A 107 5.22 6.67 22.34
C GLY A 107 6.69 6.33 22.12
N GLY A 108 6.98 5.79 20.93
CA GLY A 108 8.32 5.42 20.50
C GLY A 108 8.78 6.25 19.30
N LEU A 109 9.99 6.01 18.84
CA LEU A 109 10.51 6.53 17.58
C LEU A 109 10.86 5.37 16.65
N PHE A 110 10.25 5.38 15.47
CA PHE A 110 10.60 4.47 14.39
C PHE A 110 11.56 5.16 13.44
N ALA A 111 12.73 4.56 13.22
CA ALA A 111 13.69 5.13 12.31
C ALA A 111 13.40 4.82 10.85
N LEU A 112 13.55 5.83 10.01
CA LEU A 112 13.51 5.69 8.56
C LEU A 112 14.93 5.51 8.03
N SER A 113 15.18 4.38 7.37
CA SER A 113 16.43 4.13 6.66
C SER A 113 16.65 5.20 5.58
N LYS A 114 17.87 5.73 5.45
CA LYS A 114 18.26 6.63 4.34
C LYS A 114 17.97 6.03 2.95
N LYS A 115 18.01 4.70 2.83
CA LYS A 115 17.73 3.99 1.57
C LYS A 115 16.27 3.55 1.44
N GLY A 116 15.43 3.82 2.43
CA GLY A 116 14.08 3.26 2.53
C GLY A 116 14.09 1.75 2.82
N TYR A 117 12.91 1.14 2.81
CA TYR A 117 12.69 -0.30 2.91
C TYR A 117 12.37 -0.84 1.51
N GLN A 118 13.36 -1.41 0.83
CA GLN A 118 13.27 -1.70 -0.61
C GLN A 118 12.83 -3.13 -0.90
N THR A 119 13.11 -4.06 0.02
CA THR A 119 12.79 -5.48 -0.10
C THR A 119 11.65 -5.87 0.83
N TRP A 120 10.95 -6.97 0.55
CA TRP A 120 9.91 -7.46 1.45
C TRP A 120 10.46 -7.85 2.81
N GLU A 121 11.63 -8.45 2.86
CA GLU A 121 12.26 -8.89 4.12
C GLU A 121 12.58 -7.69 5.01
N GLU A 122 13.05 -6.59 4.43
CA GLU A 122 13.27 -5.34 5.14
C GLU A 122 11.96 -4.74 5.65
N GLN A 123 10.91 -4.77 4.83
CA GLN A 123 9.59 -4.23 5.15
C GLN A 123 8.86 -5.08 6.21
N GLU A 124 8.88 -6.40 6.08
CA GLU A 124 8.33 -7.36 7.04
C GLU A 124 9.05 -7.26 8.39
N LYS A 125 10.38 -7.17 8.39
CA LYS A 125 11.16 -6.97 9.62
C LYS A 125 10.86 -5.61 10.26
N ALA A 126 10.69 -4.56 9.45
CA ALA A 126 10.26 -3.25 9.92
C ALA A 126 8.88 -3.31 10.58
N PHE A 127 7.92 -3.97 9.94
CA PHE A 127 6.59 -4.22 10.48
C PHE A 127 6.64 -5.04 11.77
N GLN A 128 7.44 -6.10 11.81
CA GLN A 128 7.65 -6.94 12.98
C GLN A 128 8.11 -6.13 14.18
N HIS A 129 9.14 -5.30 13.99
CA HIS A 129 9.62 -4.42 15.04
C HIS A 129 8.50 -3.51 15.56
N LEU A 130 7.76 -2.86 14.64
CA LEU A 130 6.65 -1.96 15.02
C LEU A 130 5.52 -2.72 15.75
N ALA A 131 5.14 -3.90 15.28
CA ALA A 131 4.10 -4.72 15.89
C ALA A 131 4.48 -5.16 17.32
N HIS A 132 5.72 -5.61 17.54
CA HIS A 132 6.20 -5.97 18.88
C HIS A 132 6.20 -4.78 19.85
N PHE A 133 6.41 -3.57 19.33
CA PHE A 133 6.39 -2.36 20.13
C PHE A 133 4.96 -1.90 20.47
N MET A 134 4.06 -1.87 19.47
CA MET A 134 2.72 -1.31 19.63
C MET A 134 1.70 -2.31 20.16
N LEU A 135 1.93 -3.61 19.95
CA LEU A 135 1.02 -4.71 20.26
C LEU A 135 1.79 -5.84 20.97
N SER A 136 2.50 -5.50 22.05
CA SER A 136 3.40 -6.40 22.79
C SER A 136 2.81 -7.77 23.14
N ASP A 137 1.49 -7.82 23.34
CA ASP A 137 0.79 -8.99 23.87
C ASP A 137 0.19 -9.87 22.76
N THR A 138 0.10 -9.37 21.52
CA THR A 138 -0.50 -10.06 20.36
C THR A 138 0.23 -9.82 19.03
N PRO A 139 1.58 -9.73 18.97
CA PRO A 139 2.28 -9.35 17.74
C PRO A 139 2.09 -10.40 16.64
N ASP A 140 2.14 -11.69 16.97
CA ASP A 140 2.10 -12.78 16.00
C ASP A 140 0.76 -12.90 15.26
N LEU A 141 -0.35 -12.59 15.95
CA LEU A 141 -1.69 -12.58 15.35
C LEU A 141 -1.78 -11.63 14.16
N ILE A 142 -1.07 -10.51 14.24
CA ILE A 142 -1.09 -9.45 13.23
C ILE A 142 0.02 -9.63 12.21
N MET A 143 1.19 -10.15 12.63
CA MET A 143 2.27 -10.52 11.70
C MET A 143 1.80 -11.54 10.65
N ASN A 144 1.03 -12.54 11.08
CA ASN A 144 0.49 -13.56 10.18
C ASN A 144 -0.54 -13.03 9.18
N SER A 145 -0.98 -11.78 9.33
CA SER A 145 -1.87 -11.11 8.38
C SER A 145 -1.13 -10.33 7.28
N GLY A 146 0.19 -10.27 7.26
CA GLY A 146 0.91 -9.61 6.16
C GLY A 146 0.87 -10.41 4.84
N LYS A 147 0.88 -9.71 3.70
CA LYS A 147 0.95 -10.29 2.35
C LYS A 147 1.97 -9.54 1.47
N LYS A 148 2.62 -10.26 0.56
CA LYS A 148 3.69 -9.76 -0.32
C LYS A 148 3.19 -9.01 -1.58
N ALA A 149 2.48 -7.91 -1.51
CA ALA A 149 2.04 -7.17 -2.71
C ALA A 149 3.16 -6.51 -3.56
N TYR A 150 2.77 -5.91 -4.68
CA TYR A 150 3.56 -4.96 -5.44
C TYR A 150 2.80 -3.66 -5.69
N ILE A 151 3.55 -2.55 -5.65
CA ILE A 151 3.08 -1.25 -6.12
C ILE A 151 3.54 -1.06 -7.55
N LEU A 152 2.64 -0.57 -8.37
CA LEU A 152 2.86 -0.24 -9.77
C LEU A 152 3.16 1.26 -9.85
N ASP A 153 4.45 1.60 -9.97
CA ASP A 153 4.95 2.98 -10.01
C ASP A 153 5.31 3.36 -11.47
N PRO A 154 4.82 4.49 -12.02
CA PRO A 154 5.19 4.96 -13.37
C PRO A 154 6.71 5.04 -13.52
N SER A 155 7.26 4.43 -14.58
CA SER A 155 8.70 4.46 -14.81
C SER A 155 9.14 5.89 -15.15
N PRO A 156 10.07 6.50 -14.39
CA PRO A 156 10.68 7.77 -14.78
C PRO A 156 11.64 7.61 -15.97
N ASN A 157 12.00 6.37 -16.33
CA ASN A 157 12.97 6.02 -17.37
C ASN A 157 12.33 5.13 -18.45
N ALA A 158 11.09 5.45 -18.86
CA ALA A 158 10.41 4.74 -19.94
C ALA A 158 11.37 4.55 -21.14
N GLY A 159 11.62 3.30 -21.55
CA GLY A 159 12.48 2.90 -22.67
C GLY A 159 13.86 2.34 -22.32
N LYS A 160 14.27 2.23 -21.04
CA LYS A 160 15.60 1.68 -20.65
C LYS A 160 15.58 0.42 -19.79
N THR A 161 14.43 0.01 -19.28
CA THR A 161 14.29 -1.13 -18.36
C THR A 161 13.14 -2.01 -18.87
N PRO A 162 13.18 -3.34 -18.73
CA PRO A 162 12.03 -4.17 -19.05
C PRO A 162 10.82 -3.72 -18.24
N CYS A 163 9.73 -3.41 -18.93
CA CYS A 163 8.51 -2.91 -18.33
C CYS A 163 7.66 -4.10 -17.87
N HIS A 164 7.31 -4.13 -16.58
CA HIS A 164 6.57 -5.26 -16.02
C HIS A 164 5.04 -5.14 -16.18
N LEU A 165 4.54 -3.95 -16.51
CA LEU A 165 3.16 -3.69 -16.85
C LEU A 165 3.11 -2.92 -18.17
N SER A 166 2.70 -3.56 -19.24
CA SER A 166 2.55 -2.93 -20.54
C SER A 166 1.11 -2.45 -20.74
N GLY A 167 0.95 -1.16 -21.02
CA GLY A 167 -0.27 -0.62 -21.63
C GLY A 167 -0.41 -1.01 -23.11
N ARG A 168 0.57 -1.70 -23.71
CA ARG A 168 0.44 -2.23 -25.07
C ARG A 168 -0.41 -3.49 -25.06
N ILE A 169 -1.32 -3.58 -26.01
CA ILE A 169 -2.15 -4.76 -26.21
C ILE A 169 -1.26 -5.94 -26.58
N THR A 170 -1.18 -6.86 -25.64
CA THR A 170 -0.56 -8.18 -25.77
C THR A 170 -1.64 -9.20 -25.44
N TYR A 171 -1.68 -10.27 -26.21
CA TYR A 171 -2.67 -11.34 -26.07
C TYR A 171 -2.00 -12.68 -26.28
N ASN A 172 -2.68 -13.74 -25.89
CA ASN A 172 -2.22 -15.10 -26.15
C ASN A 172 -2.05 -15.31 -27.66
N LYS A 173 -0.87 -15.73 -28.11
CA LYS A 173 -0.56 -15.91 -29.54
C LYS A 173 -1.57 -16.77 -30.31
N ASP A 174 -2.21 -17.73 -29.63
CA ASP A 174 -3.23 -18.61 -30.21
C ASP A 174 -4.66 -18.07 -30.05
N HIS A 175 -4.88 -17.04 -29.23
CA HIS A 175 -6.22 -16.52 -28.90
C HIS A 175 -6.27 -14.99 -28.95
N LYS A 176 -7.20 -14.46 -29.77
CA LYS A 176 -7.46 -13.02 -29.86
C LYS A 176 -8.03 -12.45 -28.55
N PRO A 177 -8.04 -11.10 -28.37
CA PRO A 177 -8.76 -10.49 -27.28
C PRO A 177 -10.20 -11.02 -27.16
N PRO A 178 -10.73 -11.15 -25.93
CA PRO A 178 -12.08 -11.65 -25.72
C PRO A 178 -13.11 -10.73 -26.38
N LEU A 179 -14.21 -11.33 -26.84
CA LEU A 179 -15.33 -10.60 -27.45
C LEU A 179 -16.43 -10.32 -26.42
N THR A 180 -17.05 -9.16 -26.54
CA THR A 180 -18.31 -8.80 -25.86
C THR A 180 -19.49 -9.59 -26.44
N GLU A 181 -20.66 -9.51 -25.80
CA GLU A 181 -21.90 -10.14 -26.33
C GLU A 181 -22.26 -9.66 -27.74
N ASP A 182 -21.90 -8.40 -28.06
CA ASP A 182 -22.08 -7.79 -29.39
C ASP A 182 -21.01 -8.19 -30.42
N ASN A 183 -20.16 -9.18 -30.13
CA ASN A 183 -19.02 -9.59 -30.96
C ASN A 183 -18.01 -8.47 -31.26
N LYS A 184 -17.83 -7.53 -30.34
CA LYS A 184 -16.74 -6.53 -30.40
C LYS A 184 -15.62 -6.95 -29.47
N TYR A 185 -14.36 -6.62 -29.78
CA TYR A 185 -13.28 -6.88 -28.84
C TYR A 185 -13.46 -6.04 -27.57
N MET A 186 -13.29 -6.70 -26.41
CA MET A 186 -13.21 -6.02 -25.13
C MET A 186 -12.03 -5.06 -25.11
N HIS A 187 -12.17 -4.00 -24.31
CA HIS A 187 -11.10 -3.05 -24.08
C HIS A 187 -9.99 -3.70 -23.26
N HIS A 188 -8.74 -3.58 -23.71
CA HIS A 188 -7.58 -4.02 -22.95
C HIS A 188 -7.27 -2.99 -21.88
N VAL A 189 -7.14 -3.44 -20.63
CA VAL A 189 -6.89 -2.57 -19.48
C VAL A 189 -5.40 -2.54 -19.16
N ALA A 190 -4.78 -3.71 -19.05
CA ALA A 190 -3.34 -3.84 -18.82
C ALA A 190 -2.84 -5.25 -19.11
N THR A 191 -1.54 -5.41 -19.38
CA THR A 191 -0.86 -6.71 -19.32
C THR A 191 0.29 -6.65 -18.34
N ILE A 192 0.42 -7.66 -17.49
CA ILE A 192 1.52 -7.85 -16.56
C ILE A 192 2.45 -8.95 -17.08
N SER A 193 3.75 -8.67 -17.15
CA SER A 193 4.79 -9.67 -17.41
C SER A 193 5.15 -10.38 -16.10
N CYS A 194 4.68 -11.61 -15.97
CA CYS A 194 4.96 -12.50 -14.84
C CYS A 194 6.37 -13.13 -14.93
N ARG A 195 6.96 -13.17 -16.13
CA ARG A 195 8.32 -13.69 -16.36
C ARG A 195 9.45 -12.79 -15.83
N GLU A 196 9.19 -11.49 -15.73
CA GLU A 196 10.17 -10.54 -15.19
C GLU A 196 10.02 -10.35 -13.68
N THR A 197 8.98 -10.96 -13.10
CA THR A 197 8.66 -10.99 -11.67
C THR A 197 8.88 -12.39 -11.08
N THR A 198 9.45 -13.32 -11.86
CA THR A 198 9.46 -14.78 -11.61
C THR A 198 10.18 -15.28 -10.37
N PRO A 199 11.30 -14.72 -9.89
CA PRO A 199 11.89 -15.18 -8.63
C PRO A 199 10.99 -14.92 -7.41
N VAL A 200 9.93 -14.15 -7.62
CA VAL A 200 9.25 -13.39 -6.59
C VAL A 200 7.74 -13.71 -6.59
N LEU A 201 7.16 -14.02 -7.75
CA LEU A 201 5.83 -14.66 -7.87
C LEU A 201 5.83 -16.14 -7.44
N SER A 202 6.96 -16.85 -7.57
CA SER A 202 7.11 -18.22 -7.07
C SER A 202 6.90 -18.34 -5.56
N ASP A 203 7.17 -17.25 -4.82
CA ASP A 203 6.96 -17.15 -3.37
C ASP A 203 5.51 -16.88 -2.97
N TYR A 204 4.69 -16.33 -3.89
CA TYR A 204 3.34 -15.89 -3.54
C TYR A 204 2.40 -17.08 -3.36
N CYS A 205 2.54 -18.12 -4.16
CA CYS A 205 1.83 -19.39 -4.06
C CYS A 205 2.48 -20.38 -5.03
N ASN A 206 2.27 -21.67 -4.84
CA ASN A 206 2.30 -22.66 -5.93
C ASN A 206 1.19 -22.37 -6.96
N CYS A 207 1.06 -21.13 -7.44
CA CYS A 207 0.02 -20.69 -8.35
C CYS A 207 0.49 -20.90 -9.80
N HIS A 208 -0.42 -21.36 -10.64
CA HIS A 208 -0.18 -21.58 -12.06
C HIS A 208 -0.26 -20.27 -12.87
N LEU A 209 0.50 -19.25 -12.46
CA LEU A 209 0.70 -18.04 -13.26
C LEU A 209 1.67 -18.35 -14.41
N LEU A 210 1.23 -18.09 -15.63
CA LEU A 210 2.02 -18.21 -16.85
C LEU A 210 2.79 -16.91 -17.10
N ASP A 211 3.58 -16.81 -18.18
CA ASP A 211 4.47 -15.65 -18.40
C ASP A 211 3.75 -14.28 -18.47
N HIS A 212 2.47 -14.26 -18.85
CA HIS A 212 1.67 -13.04 -19.00
C HIS A 212 0.26 -13.15 -18.42
N LEU A 213 -0.20 -12.04 -17.81
CA LEU A 213 -1.56 -11.87 -17.32
C LEU A 213 -2.18 -10.59 -17.89
N SER A 214 -3.22 -10.72 -18.72
CA SER A 214 -3.91 -9.60 -19.38
C SER A 214 -5.32 -9.41 -18.87
N PHE A 215 -5.71 -8.15 -18.70
CA PHE A 215 -6.98 -7.72 -18.10
C PHE A 215 -7.84 -7.01 -19.14
N TYR A 216 -9.12 -7.36 -19.22
CA TYR A 216 -10.06 -6.83 -20.21
C TYR A 216 -11.41 -6.48 -19.58
N ILE A 217 -12.06 -5.45 -20.13
CA ILE A 217 -13.40 -5.00 -19.73
C ILE A 217 -14.23 -4.57 -20.94
N ASP A 218 -15.54 -4.83 -20.91
CA ASP A 218 -16.50 -4.32 -21.88
C ASP A 218 -16.90 -2.88 -21.53
N SER A 219 -16.12 -1.91 -22.00
CA SER A 219 -16.35 -0.49 -21.69
C SER A 219 -17.65 0.07 -22.25
N LEU A 220 -18.22 -0.52 -23.30
CA LEU A 220 -19.45 -0.02 -23.95
C LEU A 220 -20.67 -0.29 -23.08
N HIS A 221 -20.76 -1.49 -22.49
CA HIS A 221 -21.90 -1.89 -21.66
C HIS A 221 -21.71 -1.58 -20.17
N THR A 222 -20.50 -1.19 -19.76
CA THR A 222 -20.22 -0.70 -18.40
C THR A 222 -20.27 0.82 -18.27
N GLY A 223 -20.60 1.55 -19.35
CA GLY A 223 -20.69 3.01 -19.32
C GLY A 223 -21.82 3.56 -18.44
N GLU A 224 -22.91 2.80 -18.29
CA GLU A 224 -24.10 3.18 -17.49
C GLU A 224 -24.17 2.48 -16.11
N GLY A 225 -23.22 1.59 -15.78
CA GLY A 225 -23.23 0.80 -14.56
C GLY A 225 -22.07 -0.20 -14.48
N TRP A 226 -21.91 -0.83 -13.32
CA TRP A 226 -20.80 -1.78 -13.07
C TRP A 226 -20.90 -3.02 -13.96
N PRO A 227 -19.78 -3.74 -14.25
CA PRO A 227 -19.86 -5.07 -14.84
C PRO A 227 -20.56 -6.02 -13.86
N ILE A 228 -21.87 -6.21 -14.05
CA ILE A 228 -22.75 -6.99 -13.17
C ILE A 228 -23.01 -8.38 -13.77
N HIS A 229 -22.80 -8.55 -15.08
CA HIS A 229 -23.11 -9.77 -15.81
C HIS A 229 -21.84 -10.56 -16.19
N PRO A 230 -21.89 -11.90 -16.11
CA PRO A 230 -20.84 -12.75 -16.66
C PRO A 230 -20.53 -12.37 -18.11
N GLY A 231 -19.25 -12.28 -18.47
CA GLY A 231 -18.83 -11.94 -19.83
C GLY A 231 -18.62 -10.45 -20.10
N GLN A 232 -18.79 -9.57 -19.10
CA GLN A 232 -18.46 -8.13 -19.23
C GLN A 232 -16.98 -7.81 -18.90
N HIS A 233 -16.22 -8.79 -18.47
CA HIS A 233 -14.78 -8.67 -18.21
C HIS A 233 -14.10 -10.02 -18.42
N SER A 234 -12.78 -10.01 -18.57
CA SER A 234 -11.99 -11.23 -18.73
C SER A 234 -10.56 -11.02 -18.26
N VAL A 235 -9.96 -12.09 -17.73
CA VAL A 235 -8.54 -12.15 -17.40
C VAL A 235 -7.95 -13.36 -18.10
N GLN A 236 -6.91 -13.13 -18.90
CA GLN A 236 -6.21 -14.17 -19.65
C GLN A 236 -4.82 -14.41 -19.05
N ASN A 237 -4.48 -15.68 -18.82
CA ASN A 237 -3.21 -16.15 -18.29
C ASN A 237 -2.55 -17.04 -19.36
N TYR A 238 -1.34 -16.70 -19.85
CA TYR A 238 -0.71 -17.38 -21.00
C TYR A 238 0.81 -17.20 -21.06
N ASP A 239 1.53 -18.14 -21.70
CA ASP A 239 3.01 -18.11 -21.83
C ASP A 239 3.49 -17.30 -23.04
N GLU A 240 2.82 -17.43 -24.19
CA GLU A 240 3.24 -16.77 -25.44
C GLU A 240 2.35 -15.57 -25.74
N ALA A 241 2.95 -14.37 -25.75
CA ALA A 241 2.31 -13.15 -26.21
C ALA A 241 2.49 -12.94 -27.72
N ALA A 242 1.47 -12.38 -28.36
CA ALA A 242 1.56 -11.75 -29.67
C ALA A 242 1.16 -10.27 -29.56
N ASP A 243 1.84 -9.43 -30.34
CA ASP A 243 1.42 -8.04 -30.59
C ASP A 243 0.40 -8.02 -31.73
N LEU A 244 -0.58 -7.12 -31.66
CA LEU A 244 -1.56 -6.94 -32.74
C LEU A 244 -0.89 -6.14 -33.86
N GLU A 245 -0.26 -6.84 -34.82
CA GLU A 245 0.19 -6.19 -36.05
C GLU A 245 -1.04 -5.60 -36.79
N GLY A 246 -1.06 -4.28 -36.97
CA GLY A 246 -2.02 -3.60 -37.85
C GLY A 246 -3.27 -3.02 -37.19
N VAL A 247 -3.40 -3.02 -35.86
CA VAL A 247 -4.39 -2.15 -35.18
C VAL A 247 -3.67 -0.90 -34.69
N HIS A 248 -3.91 0.23 -35.38
CA HIS A 248 -3.56 1.54 -34.86
C HIS A 248 -4.48 1.85 -33.69
N LEU A 249 -3.95 1.64 -32.48
CA LEU A 249 -4.46 2.25 -31.27
C LEU A 249 -3.59 3.48 -31.05
N GLU A 250 -4.21 4.64 -30.86
CA GLU A 250 -3.56 5.96 -30.85
C GLU A 250 -2.59 6.17 -29.68
N ASP A 251 -2.38 5.15 -28.83
CA ASP A 251 -1.80 5.32 -27.50
C ASP A 251 -0.38 4.74 -27.36
N GLU A 252 0.55 5.64 -27.05
CA GLU A 252 1.86 5.29 -26.52
C GLU A 252 1.68 4.68 -25.12
N GLY A 253 1.69 3.35 -25.02
CA GLY A 253 1.56 2.64 -23.74
C GLY A 253 2.54 3.17 -22.68
N THR A 254 2.05 3.41 -21.47
CA THR A 254 2.89 3.90 -20.36
C THR A 254 3.67 2.75 -19.73
N GLU A 255 4.99 2.90 -19.65
CA GLU A 255 5.82 1.95 -18.92
C GLU A 255 5.73 2.14 -17.41
N ILE A 256 5.46 1.05 -16.68
CA ILE A 256 5.32 1.02 -15.23
C ILE A 256 6.25 -0.04 -14.65
N SER A 257 6.91 0.34 -13.56
CA SER A 257 7.79 -0.52 -12.78
C SER A 257 7.05 -1.10 -11.57
N LEU A 258 7.45 -2.30 -11.15
CA LEU A 258 6.93 -2.94 -9.94
C LEU A 258 7.90 -2.67 -8.78
N ARG A 259 7.34 -2.24 -7.66
CA ARG A 259 8.04 -2.08 -6.40
C ARG A 259 7.47 -3.04 -5.35
N PRO A 260 8.31 -3.85 -4.68
CA PRO A 260 7.86 -4.73 -3.61
C PRO A 260 7.15 -3.96 -2.48
N LEU A 261 6.03 -4.52 -2.01
CA LEU A 261 5.27 -4.03 -0.87
C LEU A 261 4.88 -5.20 0.06
N PHE A 262 5.29 -5.17 1.32
CA PHE A 262 4.68 -6.01 2.35
C PHE A 262 3.40 -5.30 2.84
N SER A 263 2.28 -5.71 2.25
CA SER A 263 0.93 -5.20 2.46
C SER A 263 0.33 -5.77 3.75
N ILE A 264 -0.34 -4.91 4.51
CA ILE A 264 -1.06 -5.27 5.72
C ILE A 264 -2.52 -4.79 5.58
N PRO A 265 -3.49 -5.50 6.17
CA PRO A 265 -4.89 -5.15 6.01
C PRO A 265 -5.24 -3.85 6.76
N GLU A 266 -6.25 -3.12 6.28
CA GLU A 266 -6.76 -1.94 6.99
C GLU A 266 -7.46 -2.34 8.30
N PRO A 267 -7.59 -1.42 9.28
CA PRO A 267 -8.20 -1.74 10.58
C PRO A 267 -9.63 -2.29 10.52
N ASP A 268 -10.39 -1.87 9.52
CA ASP A 268 -11.77 -2.29 9.25
C ASP A 268 -11.87 -3.48 8.28
N HIS A 269 -10.75 -3.97 7.75
CA HIS A 269 -10.71 -5.14 6.88
C HIS A 269 -11.21 -6.39 7.64
N ALA A 270 -11.94 -7.27 6.95
CA ALA A 270 -12.59 -8.44 7.54
C ALA A 270 -11.63 -9.37 8.32
N LEU A 271 -10.38 -9.52 7.87
CA LEU A 271 -9.35 -10.27 8.60
C LEU A 271 -9.07 -9.64 9.98
N VAL A 272 -8.89 -8.33 10.07
CA VAL A 272 -8.62 -7.64 11.34
C VAL A 272 -9.84 -7.71 12.24
N MET A 273 -11.03 -7.46 11.69
CA MET A 273 -12.30 -7.57 12.41
C MET A 273 -12.53 -8.98 12.98
N SER A 274 -12.07 -10.02 12.27
CA SER A 274 -12.17 -11.41 12.73
C SER A 274 -11.31 -11.74 13.95
N LEU A 275 -10.26 -10.94 14.20
CA LEU A 275 -9.38 -11.09 15.37
C LEU A 275 -10.07 -10.68 16.68
N LYS A 276 -11.23 -10.01 16.62
CA LYS A 276 -12.00 -9.55 17.78
C LYS A 276 -11.14 -8.75 18.77
N LEU A 277 -10.32 -7.84 18.23
CA LEU A 277 -9.53 -6.91 19.04
C LEU A 277 -10.47 -6.05 19.90
N ASN A 278 -10.06 -5.77 21.14
CA ASN A 278 -10.74 -4.76 21.96
C ASN A 278 -10.41 -3.35 21.45
N ASP A 279 -11.13 -2.34 21.93
CA ASP A 279 -10.97 -0.95 21.48
C ASP A 279 -9.54 -0.42 21.62
N ASP A 280 -8.80 -0.83 22.66
CA ASP A 280 -7.42 -0.40 22.87
C ASP A 280 -6.47 -1.03 21.84
N HIS A 281 -6.60 -2.34 21.61
CA HIS A 281 -5.82 -3.06 20.60
C HIS A 281 -6.14 -2.55 19.18
N LEU A 282 -7.40 -2.24 18.88
CA LEU A 282 -7.78 -1.69 17.58
C LEU A 282 -7.16 -0.31 17.34
N LYS A 283 -7.16 0.58 18.35
CA LYS A 283 -6.48 1.88 18.27
C LYS A 283 -4.96 1.74 18.05
N ARG A 284 -4.33 0.78 18.73
CA ARG A 284 -2.90 0.49 18.55
C ARG A 284 -2.61 -0.09 17.17
N TYR A 285 -3.48 -0.95 16.66
CA TYR A 285 -3.39 -1.48 15.30
C TYR A 285 -3.52 -0.38 14.25
N ASP A 286 -4.48 0.52 14.40
CA ASP A 286 -4.67 1.66 13.52
C ASP A 286 -3.43 2.56 13.49
N ALA A 287 -2.89 2.89 14.67
CA ALA A 287 -1.64 3.63 14.79
C ALA A 287 -0.44 2.90 14.18
N LEU A 288 -0.38 1.56 14.30
CA LEU A 288 0.63 0.72 13.65
C LEU A 288 0.50 0.80 12.12
N TYR A 289 -0.70 0.62 11.59
CA TYR A 289 -1.01 0.66 10.16
C TYR A 289 -0.52 1.98 9.55
N TYR A 290 -0.90 3.11 10.15
CA TYR A 290 -0.46 4.43 9.68
C TYR A 290 1.04 4.65 9.83
N SER A 291 1.64 4.25 10.96
CA SER A 291 3.08 4.43 11.18
C SER A 291 3.90 3.66 10.15
N TYR A 292 3.49 2.42 9.89
CA TYR A 292 4.14 1.54 8.93
C TYR A 292 4.00 2.06 7.50
N HIS A 293 2.78 2.40 7.08
CA HIS A 293 2.55 2.97 5.74
C HIS A 293 3.38 4.24 5.55
N LYS A 294 3.30 5.16 6.50
CA LYS A 294 4.11 6.38 6.47
C LYS A 294 5.61 6.09 6.35
N ALA A 295 6.11 5.08 7.07
CA ALA A 295 7.51 4.67 7.01
C ALA A 295 7.94 4.14 5.64
N LEU A 296 7.03 3.52 4.91
CA LEU A 296 7.27 3.02 3.57
C LEU A 296 7.19 4.12 2.47
N GLY A 297 6.99 5.39 2.84
CA GLY A 297 6.68 6.46 1.88
C GLY A 297 5.24 6.35 1.36
N LEU A 298 4.40 5.75 2.20
CA LEU A 298 3.00 5.38 2.05
C LEU A 298 2.06 6.57 1.86
N GLY A 299 2.04 7.28 0.73
CA GLY A 299 1.02 8.32 0.52
C GLY A 299 -0.41 7.75 0.67
N ARG A 300 -1.32 8.50 1.33
CA ARG A 300 -2.75 8.13 1.45
C ARG A 300 -3.48 8.05 0.10
N LYS A 301 -2.89 8.64 -0.93
CA LYS A 301 -3.50 8.84 -2.24
C LYS A 301 -2.70 8.10 -3.32
N HIS A 302 -3.40 7.20 -4.01
CA HIS A 302 -3.06 6.51 -5.26
C HIS A 302 -1.92 5.51 -5.20
N ARG A 303 -2.30 4.24 -5.18
CA ARG A 303 -1.46 3.10 -5.54
C ARG A 303 -2.21 2.22 -6.51
N ILE A 304 -1.66 2.08 -7.70
CA ILE A 304 -1.94 0.90 -8.49
C ILE A 304 -1.20 -0.23 -7.77
N GLN A 305 -1.92 -1.30 -7.42
CA GLN A 305 -1.37 -2.40 -6.65
C GLN A 305 -1.65 -3.71 -7.38
N PHE A 306 -0.62 -4.53 -7.51
CA PHE A 306 -0.73 -5.89 -8.02
C PHE A 306 -0.53 -6.86 -6.86
N LEU A 307 -1.50 -7.76 -6.64
CA LEU A 307 -1.55 -8.63 -5.47
C LEU A 307 -1.70 -7.84 -4.14
N GLY A 308 -2.01 -8.51 -3.03
CA GLY A 308 -2.31 -7.91 -1.70
C GLY A 308 -3.78 -7.91 -1.27
N TYR A 309 -4.15 -7.03 -0.34
CA TYR A 309 -5.51 -6.99 0.21
C TYR A 309 -6.48 -6.16 -0.64
N PRO A 310 -7.75 -6.58 -0.80
CA PRO A 310 -8.80 -5.69 -1.25
C PRO A 310 -9.01 -4.56 -0.23
N GLN A 311 -9.50 -3.41 -0.69
CA GLN A 311 -9.94 -2.35 0.23
C GLN A 311 -11.12 -2.80 1.09
N SER A 312 -11.28 -2.21 2.27
CA SER A 312 -12.31 -2.59 3.25
C SER A 312 -13.72 -2.39 2.70
N GLU A 313 -13.98 -1.34 1.93
CA GLU A 313 -15.28 -1.10 1.28
C GLU A 313 -15.58 -2.16 0.20
N MET A 314 -14.55 -2.64 -0.48
CA MET A 314 -14.66 -3.66 -1.55
C MET A 314 -14.79 -5.08 -1.00
N THR A 315 -14.48 -5.27 0.28
CA THR A 315 -14.72 -6.51 1.04
C THR A 315 -16.22 -6.83 1.12
N CYS A 316 -17.07 -5.80 1.13
CA CYS A 316 -18.53 -5.92 1.02
C CYS A 316 -18.97 -6.30 -0.40
N VAL A 317 -18.29 -5.80 -1.43
CA VAL A 317 -18.66 -6.08 -2.83
C VAL A 317 -18.28 -7.50 -3.25
N ALA A 318 -17.16 -8.05 -2.75
CA ALA A 318 -16.84 -9.46 -2.93
C ALA A 318 -17.97 -10.40 -2.40
N PHE A 319 -18.64 -9.99 -1.33
CA PHE A 319 -19.79 -10.69 -0.77
C PHE A 319 -21.06 -10.53 -1.64
N GLU A 320 -21.35 -9.32 -2.11
CA GLU A 320 -22.48 -9.07 -3.02
C GLU A 320 -22.32 -9.79 -4.38
N ALA A 321 -21.09 -9.83 -4.90
CA ALA A 321 -20.76 -10.54 -6.14
C ALA A 321 -21.00 -12.06 -6.02
N GLU A 322 -20.66 -12.68 -4.89
CA GLU A 322 -20.99 -14.10 -4.64
C GLU A 322 -22.49 -14.35 -4.53
N SER A 323 -23.22 -13.44 -3.87
CA SER A 323 -24.67 -13.48 -3.75
C SER A 323 -25.35 -13.45 -5.12
N LEU A 324 -24.89 -12.56 -6.01
CA LEU A 324 -25.40 -12.41 -7.37
C LEU A 324 -25.04 -13.62 -8.25
N PHE A 325 -23.79 -14.06 -8.22
CA PHE A 325 -23.32 -15.19 -9.06
C PHE A 325 -23.98 -16.51 -8.69
N HIS A 326 -24.22 -16.76 -7.39
CA HIS A 326 -24.84 -17.99 -6.93
C HIS A 326 -26.36 -17.90 -6.72
N GLN A 327 -26.98 -16.74 -7.00
CA GLN A 327 -28.41 -16.48 -6.77
C GLN A 327 -28.86 -16.85 -5.34
N LYS A 328 -28.00 -16.65 -4.35
CA LYS A 328 -28.27 -17.01 -2.95
C LYS A 328 -28.61 -15.76 -2.16
N ALA A 329 -29.80 -15.72 -1.56
CA ALA A 329 -30.14 -14.70 -0.58
C ALA A 329 -29.43 -15.01 0.75
N TYR A 330 -28.42 -14.23 1.11
CA TYR A 330 -27.73 -14.38 2.38
C TYR A 330 -28.34 -13.44 3.43
N SER A 331 -29.00 -14.02 4.43
CA SER A 331 -29.43 -13.29 5.62
C SER A 331 -28.24 -13.06 6.56
N SER A 332 -27.80 -11.81 6.68
CA SER A 332 -26.83 -11.30 7.67
C SER A 332 -25.44 -11.99 7.71
N ILE A 333 -24.47 -11.28 7.13
CA ILE A 333 -23.05 -11.18 7.55
C ILE A 333 -22.30 -12.51 7.76
N HIS A 334 -21.48 -12.86 6.77
CA HIS A 334 -20.36 -13.79 6.96
C HIS A 334 -19.04 -13.15 6.53
N TYR A 335 -18.42 -12.38 7.44
CA TYR A 335 -17.07 -11.80 7.31
C TYR A 335 -15.97 -12.83 6.91
N ARG A 336 -16.23 -14.14 7.09
CA ARG A 336 -15.25 -15.20 6.77
C ARG A 336 -14.99 -15.35 5.28
N ASP A 337 -15.97 -15.13 4.42
CA ASP A 337 -15.79 -15.35 2.98
C ASP A 337 -14.95 -14.25 2.35
N ALA A 338 -15.10 -13.01 2.81
CA ALA A 338 -14.33 -11.88 2.28
C ALA A 338 -12.81 -11.99 2.55
N SER A 339 -12.41 -12.70 3.62
CA SER A 339 -11.00 -13.03 3.89
C SER A 339 -10.36 -13.97 2.86
N GLN A 340 -11.17 -14.68 2.08
CA GLN A 340 -10.72 -15.59 1.02
C GLN A 340 -10.41 -14.86 -0.29
N TRP A 341 -10.71 -13.57 -0.37
CA TRP A 341 -10.46 -12.77 -1.56
C TRP A 341 -9.08 -12.13 -1.54
N GLN A 342 -8.56 -11.98 -2.74
CA GLN A 342 -7.22 -11.52 -3.04
C GLN A 342 -7.36 -10.42 -4.08
N LEU A 343 -6.76 -9.26 -3.83
CA LEU A 343 -6.59 -8.27 -4.90
C LEU A 343 -5.71 -8.92 -5.96
N LEU A 344 -6.16 -8.90 -7.22
CA LEU A 344 -5.36 -9.28 -8.37
C LEU A 344 -4.71 -8.04 -8.97
N LEU A 345 -5.51 -7.02 -9.30
CA LEU A 345 -5.02 -5.74 -9.81
C LEU A 345 -5.94 -4.59 -9.36
N GLN A 346 -5.35 -3.51 -8.85
CA GLN A 346 -6.03 -2.22 -8.60
C GLN A 346 -5.50 -1.17 -9.56
N ILE A 347 -6.37 -0.40 -10.22
CA ILE A 347 -6.00 0.68 -11.13
C ILE A 347 -6.74 1.96 -10.75
N SER A 348 -6.00 3.00 -10.37
CA SER A 348 -6.55 4.25 -9.82
C SER A 348 -6.74 5.33 -10.89
N PRO A 349 -7.80 6.16 -10.82
CA PRO A 349 -8.18 7.12 -11.85
C PRO A 349 -7.16 8.23 -12.08
N GLN A 350 -6.34 8.52 -11.09
CA GLN A 350 -5.29 9.54 -11.21
C GLN A 350 -4.07 9.07 -12.00
N THR A 351 -4.15 7.91 -12.63
CA THR A 351 -3.23 7.55 -13.70
C THR A 351 -3.73 8.08 -15.03
N TYR A 352 -3.66 9.41 -15.16
CA TYR A 352 -3.87 10.21 -16.39
C TYR A 352 -3.05 9.73 -17.62
N ARG A 353 -2.19 8.74 -17.41
CA ARG A 353 -1.31 8.10 -18.40
C ARG A 353 -1.92 6.84 -19.03
N PHE A 354 -3.07 6.38 -18.53
CA PHE A 354 -3.89 5.38 -19.21
C PHE A 354 -5.09 6.08 -19.84
N THR A 355 -5.21 5.97 -21.15
CA THR A 355 -6.29 6.56 -21.96
C THR A 355 -7.66 5.97 -21.68
N PHE A 356 -7.75 4.77 -21.07
CA PHE A 356 -9.03 4.16 -20.73
C PHE A 356 -9.87 4.99 -19.73
N PHE A 357 -9.26 5.88 -18.92
CA PHE A 357 -9.99 6.69 -17.94
C PHE A 357 -10.89 7.76 -18.56
N GLU A 358 -10.73 8.10 -19.84
CA GLU A 358 -11.66 8.99 -20.55
C GLU A 358 -13.09 8.42 -20.57
N THR A 359 -13.23 7.09 -20.58
CA THR A 359 -14.53 6.40 -20.63
C THR A 359 -15.12 6.15 -19.25
N PHE A 360 -14.30 5.95 -18.21
CA PHE A 360 -14.74 5.52 -16.88
C PHE A 360 -14.79 6.64 -15.82
N GLY A 361 -14.21 7.81 -16.11
CA GLY A 361 -14.15 8.94 -15.17
C GLY A 361 -13.21 8.69 -14.00
N GLU A 362 -13.39 9.43 -12.89
CA GLU A 362 -12.56 9.34 -11.69
C GLU A 362 -12.87 8.10 -10.82
N ALA A 363 -12.91 6.91 -11.42
CA ALA A 363 -13.20 5.65 -10.74
C ALA A 363 -11.95 4.75 -10.61
N THR A 364 -11.78 4.07 -9.47
CA THR A 364 -10.75 3.05 -9.27
C THR A 364 -11.30 1.67 -9.65
N ILE A 365 -10.57 0.91 -10.47
CA ILE A 365 -10.93 -0.46 -10.90
C ILE A 365 -10.16 -1.48 -10.08
N TYR A 366 -10.84 -2.52 -9.60
CA TYR A 366 -10.29 -3.64 -8.84
C TYR A 366 -10.67 -4.95 -9.51
N TYR A 367 -9.67 -5.76 -9.85
CA TYR A 367 -9.82 -7.17 -10.19
C TYR A 367 -9.55 -7.99 -8.93
N LEU A 368 -10.53 -8.78 -8.50
CA LEU A 368 -10.50 -9.61 -7.30
C LEU A 368 -10.62 -11.08 -7.66
N ILE A 369 -9.89 -11.95 -6.96
CA ILE A 369 -9.93 -13.40 -7.17
C ILE A 369 -9.95 -14.12 -5.82
N LYS A 370 -10.58 -15.30 -5.73
CA LYS A 370 -10.47 -16.16 -4.55
C LYS A 370 -9.07 -16.74 -4.45
N ASN A 371 -8.54 -16.87 -3.23
CA ASN A 371 -7.22 -17.46 -2.97
C ASN A 371 -7.07 -18.85 -3.61
N GLN A 372 -8.13 -19.67 -3.59
CA GLN A 372 -8.11 -21.01 -4.18
C GLN A 372 -8.08 -20.97 -5.71
N ASP A 373 -8.94 -20.16 -6.34
CA ASP A 373 -8.94 -20.00 -7.80
C ASP A 373 -7.59 -19.45 -8.31
N LEU A 374 -6.96 -18.53 -7.55
CA LEU A 374 -5.60 -18.06 -7.87
C LEU A 374 -4.54 -19.17 -7.78
N LYS A 375 -4.63 -20.03 -6.76
CA LYS A 375 -3.73 -21.20 -6.62
C LYS A 375 -3.90 -22.18 -7.78
N ASP A 376 -5.14 -22.44 -8.16
CA ASP A 376 -5.48 -23.38 -9.23
C ASP A 376 -5.27 -22.79 -10.63
N GLY A 377 -4.91 -21.50 -10.75
CA GLY A 377 -4.77 -20.79 -12.03
C GLY A 377 -6.11 -20.59 -12.76
N ASN A 378 -7.23 -20.62 -12.04
CA ASN A 378 -8.57 -20.49 -12.58
C ASN A 378 -9.03 -19.02 -12.63
N PHE A 379 -8.71 -18.32 -13.72
CA PHE A 379 -9.07 -16.91 -13.90
C PHE A 379 -10.50 -16.67 -14.42
N SER A 380 -11.28 -17.74 -14.67
CA SER A 380 -12.67 -17.61 -15.14
C SER A 380 -13.63 -16.99 -14.11
N ARG A 381 -13.21 -16.94 -12.83
CA ARG A 381 -14.01 -16.46 -11.70
C ARG A 381 -13.51 -15.16 -11.09
N VAL A 382 -12.67 -14.43 -11.81
CA VAL A 382 -12.27 -13.07 -11.40
C VAL A 382 -13.51 -12.19 -11.33
N GLN A 383 -13.59 -11.35 -10.30
CA GLN A 383 -14.61 -10.33 -10.13
C GLN A 383 -14.01 -8.97 -10.40
N VAL A 384 -14.76 -8.09 -11.06
CA VAL A 384 -14.36 -6.70 -11.29
C VAL A 384 -15.26 -5.81 -10.47
N VAL A 385 -14.65 -4.96 -9.65
CA VAL A 385 -15.34 -3.92 -8.89
C VAL A 385 -14.77 -2.60 -9.32
N VAL A 386 -15.63 -1.61 -9.53
CA VAL A 386 -15.18 -0.25 -9.80
C VAL A 386 -15.78 0.64 -8.72
N HIS A 387 -14.99 1.59 -8.21
CA HIS A 387 -15.35 2.47 -7.11
C HIS A 387 -15.14 3.92 -7.54
N LYS A 388 -16.22 4.71 -7.54
CA LYS A 388 -16.16 6.17 -7.77
C LYS A 388 -16.03 6.85 -6.41
N GLU A 389 -14.99 7.68 -6.25
CA GLU A 389 -14.79 8.51 -5.05
C GLU A 389 -15.88 9.59 -4.89
#